data_AF-A0A7C3J940-F1
#
_entry.id   AF-A0A7C3J940-F1
#
_cell.length_a   1.000
_cell.length_b   1.000
_cell.length_c   1.000
_cell.angle_alpha   90.00
_cell.angle_beta   90.00
_cell.angle_gamma   90.00
#
_symmetry.space_group_name_H-M   'P 1'
#
loop_
_entity.id
_entity.type
_entity.pdbx_description
1 polymer ?
#
loop_
_entity_poly.entity_id
_entity_poly.type
_entity_poly.pdbx_seq_one_letter_code
_entity_poly.pdbx_strand_id
1 'polypeptide(L)'
;MKSLKLLSILLMIVAGLVILPACARQDEGEAIPPERMRTETEAEAGVEPEGEVLDPRFNTLEGYTVEQREAFEQEVGRMAAEYETWITQLEQQASVQTDEEIRNALNEHIEGLRQQRELLQQQLDELQAADGEEWQELKLDVMTSLQTFERSFDEAAATIG
;
A
#
# COMPACT_ATOMS: atom_id res chain seq x y z
N MET A 1 -31.69 13.75 32.81
CA MET A 1 -32.51 12.50 32.84
C MET A 1 -32.19 11.72 31.57
N LYS A 2 -31.32 10.72 31.70
CA LYS A 2 -31.62 9.29 31.49
C LYS A 2 -31.69 8.93 30.00
N SER A 3 -30.60 8.45 29.39
CA SER A 3 -30.18 7.03 29.42
C SER A 3 -31.32 6.07 29.05
N LEU A 4 -31.58 5.85 27.76
CA LEU A 4 -32.46 4.75 27.33
C LEU A 4 -32.41 4.44 25.83
N LYS A 5 -31.26 4.01 25.29
CA LYS A 5 -31.21 3.25 24.01
C LYS A 5 -30.13 2.16 24.00
N LEU A 6 -29.84 1.58 25.16
CA LEU A 6 -28.86 0.50 25.34
C LEU A 6 -29.50 -0.85 25.75
N LEU A 7 -30.80 -1.04 25.50
CA LEU A 7 -31.52 -2.22 25.96
C LEU A 7 -32.60 -2.65 24.96
N SER A 8 -32.22 -3.33 23.87
CA SER A 8 -33.22 -3.98 23.00
C SER A 8 -32.73 -5.22 22.24
N ILE A 9 -31.50 -5.71 22.45
CA ILE A 9 -31.00 -6.91 21.74
C ILE A 9 -30.31 -7.85 22.72
N LEU A 10 -31.00 -8.14 23.82
CA LEU A 10 -30.62 -9.18 24.77
C LEU A 10 -31.89 -9.86 25.31
N LEU A 11 -32.63 -10.57 24.45
CA LEU A 11 -33.56 -11.62 24.89
C LEU A 11 -34.09 -12.44 23.71
N MET A 12 -33.42 -13.54 23.38
CA MET A 12 -33.92 -14.75 22.70
C MET A 12 -32.64 -15.51 22.35
N ILE A 13 -32.13 -16.39 23.20
CA ILE A 13 -32.49 -17.81 23.13
C ILE A 13 -32.11 -18.42 24.49
N VAL A 14 -33.12 -18.82 25.26
CA VAL A 14 -32.99 -19.61 26.48
C VAL A 14 -33.76 -20.91 26.28
N ALA A 15 -33.07 -22.01 26.62
CA ALA A 15 -33.55 -23.31 27.09
C ALA A 15 -34.05 -24.37 26.08
N GLY A 16 -33.41 -25.54 26.19
CA GLY A 16 -33.76 -26.83 25.59
C GLY A 16 -32.58 -27.81 25.68
N LEU A 17 -31.99 -28.11 26.86
CA LEU A 17 -32.41 -29.07 27.89
C LEU A 17 -31.90 -30.52 27.64
N VAL A 18 -30.85 -30.90 28.40
CA VAL A 18 -30.54 -32.23 29.03
C VAL A 18 -30.17 -33.37 28.05
N ILE A 19 -29.08 -34.15 28.25
CA ILE A 19 -28.92 -35.30 29.16
C ILE A 19 -27.42 -35.61 29.40
N LEU A 20 -27.05 -35.91 30.66
CA LEU A 20 -25.80 -36.59 31.07
C LEU A 20 -26.00 -38.12 31.15
N PRO A 21 -24.95 -38.91 30.90
CA PRO A 21 -24.39 -39.80 31.93
C PRO A 21 -22.86 -39.62 32.01
N ALA A 22 -22.21 -39.38 33.16
CA ALA A 22 -21.97 -40.29 34.28
C ALA A 22 -21.16 -41.56 33.91
N CYS A 23 -19.94 -41.65 34.49
CA CYS A 23 -19.03 -42.82 34.61
C CYS A 23 -18.27 -43.22 33.33
N ALA A 24 -16.99 -43.64 33.32
CA ALA A 24 -15.98 -43.89 34.34
C ALA A 24 -14.56 -44.02 33.71
N ARG A 25 -13.56 -43.45 34.40
CA ARG A 25 -12.21 -43.93 34.75
C ARG A 25 -11.49 -45.07 33.95
N GLN A 26 -10.19 -44.80 33.65
CA GLN A 26 -9.02 -45.70 33.45
C GLN A 26 -9.04 -46.65 32.23
N ASP A 27 -7.95 -46.98 31.53
CA ASP A 27 -6.50 -46.71 31.53
C ASP A 27 -5.97 -47.30 30.18
N GLU A 28 -4.69 -47.10 29.87
CA GLU A 28 -3.84 -47.92 28.96
C GLU A 28 -3.94 -47.80 27.40
N GLY A 29 -2.81 -47.45 26.79
CA GLY A 29 -2.26 -48.26 25.68
C GLY A 29 -1.97 -47.60 24.31
N GLU A 30 -0.68 -47.38 24.03
CA GLU A 30 0.01 -47.73 22.75
C GLU A 30 -0.03 -46.81 21.49
N ALA A 31 1.12 -46.16 21.23
CA ALA A 31 1.93 -46.04 19.99
C ALA A 31 1.46 -45.37 18.65
N ILE A 32 1.94 -44.11 18.44
CA ILE A 32 2.54 -43.40 17.26
C ILE A 32 1.75 -43.18 15.89
N PRO A 33 2.16 -42.25 14.97
CA PRO A 33 1.62 -40.91 14.61
C PRO A 33 1.09 -40.87 13.12
N PRO A 34 0.97 -39.74 12.35
CA PRO A 34 1.11 -38.30 12.63
C PRO A 34 -0.08 -37.43 12.12
N GLU A 35 -0.50 -36.43 12.90
CA GLU A 35 -1.32 -35.33 12.36
C GLU A 35 -0.58 -34.00 12.39
N ARG A 36 -0.72 -33.33 11.25
CA ARG A 36 -0.21 -32.02 10.86
C ARG A 36 -0.18 -31.03 12.02
N MET A 37 1.00 -30.48 12.27
CA MET A 37 1.11 -29.12 12.81
C MET A 37 0.43 -28.17 11.82
N ARG A 38 -0.77 -27.75 12.17
CA ARG A 38 -1.36 -26.50 11.69
C ARG A 38 -1.15 -25.51 12.83
N THR A 39 -0.02 -24.81 12.78
CA THR A 39 0.18 -23.58 13.56
C THR A 39 -0.68 -22.50 12.91
N GLU A 40 -1.89 -22.33 13.42
CA GLU A 40 -2.61 -21.07 13.28
C GLU A 40 -2.14 -20.16 14.43
N THR A 41 -1.31 -19.19 14.08
CA THR A 41 -1.12 -17.96 14.85
C THR A 41 -1.51 -16.84 13.92
N GLU A 42 -2.81 -16.56 13.85
CA GLU A 42 -3.32 -15.28 13.38
C GLU A 42 -3.12 -14.29 14.53
N ALA A 43 -1.98 -13.59 14.49
CA ALA A 43 -1.88 -12.27 15.07
C ALA A 43 -2.38 -11.30 13.99
N GLU A 44 -3.66 -10.96 14.09
CA GLU A 44 -4.29 -9.83 13.41
C GLU A 44 -3.56 -8.54 13.86
N ALA A 45 -2.47 -8.20 13.18
CA ALA A 45 -1.97 -6.84 13.17
C ALA A 45 -2.83 -6.07 12.18
N GLY A 46 -3.90 -5.46 12.69
CA GLY A 46 -4.63 -4.41 11.99
C GLY A 46 -3.65 -3.26 11.72
N VAL A 47 -3.04 -3.28 10.55
CA VAL A 47 -2.46 -2.09 9.94
C VAL A 47 -3.65 -1.33 9.37
N GLU A 48 -4.14 -0.35 10.11
CA GLU A 48 -4.91 0.72 9.49
C GLU A 48 -4.04 1.31 8.37
N PRO A 49 -4.54 1.46 7.13
CA PRO A 49 -3.79 2.19 6.13
C PRO A 49 -3.65 3.62 6.66
N GLU A 50 -2.46 3.98 7.13
CA GLU A 50 -2.08 5.39 7.26
C GLU A 50 -2.23 5.98 5.87
N GLY A 51 -3.38 6.60 5.59
CA GLY A 51 -3.64 7.24 4.32
C GLY A 51 -2.57 8.29 4.10
N GLU A 52 -1.66 8.04 3.16
CA GLU A 52 -0.60 8.96 2.81
C GLU A 52 -1.26 10.29 2.46
N VAL A 53 -0.99 11.32 3.26
CA VAL A 53 -1.56 12.64 3.04
C VAL A 53 -0.93 13.16 1.74
N LEU A 54 -1.75 13.25 0.70
CA LEU A 54 -1.32 13.76 -0.60
C LEU A 54 -0.85 15.21 -0.46
N ASP A 55 0.30 15.52 -1.06
CA ASP A 55 0.85 16.88 -1.06
C ASP A 55 -0.19 17.85 -1.66
N PRO A 56 -0.48 18.98 -1.00
CA PRO A 56 -1.48 19.93 -1.46
C PRO A 56 -1.31 20.44 -2.89
N ARG A 57 -0.10 20.38 -3.47
CA ARG A 57 0.12 20.72 -4.88
C ARG A 57 -0.70 19.84 -5.83
N PHE A 58 -0.96 18.59 -5.45
CA PHE A 58 -1.78 17.68 -6.22
C PHE A 58 -3.29 17.96 -6.06
N ASN A 59 -3.73 18.80 -5.12
CA ASN A 59 -5.16 19.14 -4.98
C ASN A 59 -5.72 19.92 -6.18
N THR A 60 -4.87 20.48 -7.03
CA THR A 60 -5.30 21.16 -8.27
C THR A 60 -5.79 20.20 -9.37
N LEU A 61 -5.62 18.90 -9.13
CA LEU A 61 -5.84 17.82 -10.09
C LEU A 61 -7.21 17.14 -9.95
N GLU A 62 -8.15 17.76 -9.23
CA GLU A 62 -9.50 17.25 -8.91
C GLU A 62 -10.48 17.05 -10.10
N GLY A 63 -10.00 16.93 -11.34
CA GLY A 63 -10.83 16.99 -12.55
C GLY A 63 -12.12 16.17 -12.55
N TYR A 64 -13.26 16.83 -12.82
CA TYR A 64 -14.59 16.25 -13.02
C TYR A 64 -15.09 16.39 -14.46
N THR A 65 -14.46 17.23 -15.30
CA THR A 65 -14.77 17.36 -16.73
C THR A 65 -13.72 16.69 -17.62
N VAL A 66 -14.07 16.40 -18.88
CA VAL A 66 -13.14 15.79 -19.85
C VAL A 66 -11.88 16.64 -20.01
N GLU A 67 -12.01 17.96 -20.12
CA GLU A 67 -10.89 18.87 -20.28
C GLU A 67 -9.96 18.86 -19.06
N GLN A 68 -10.51 18.68 -17.85
CA GLN A 68 -9.71 18.57 -16.64
C GLN A 68 -9.00 17.21 -16.54
N ARG A 69 -9.60 16.14 -17.05
CA ARG A 69 -8.96 14.82 -17.16
C ARG A 69 -7.78 14.87 -18.14
N GLU A 70 -7.99 15.44 -19.32
CA GLU A 70 -6.93 15.59 -20.32
C GLU A 70 -5.77 16.45 -19.80
N ALA A 71 -6.08 17.54 -19.09
CA ALA A 71 -5.05 18.39 -18.46
C ALA A 71 -4.28 17.64 -17.37
N PHE A 72 -4.98 16.84 -16.55
CA PHE A 72 -4.34 15.97 -15.56
C PHE A 72 -3.36 15.00 -16.23
N GLU A 73 -3.83 14.23 -17.21
CA GLU A 73 -3.04 13.21 -17.89
C GLU A 73 -1.82 13.81 -18.59
N GLN A 74 -1.96 15.00 -19.18
CA GLN A 74 -0.83 15.74 -19.78
C GLN A 74 0.19 16.18 -18.74
N GLU A 75 -0.26 16.74 -17.62
CA GLU A 75 0.63 17.23 -16.57
C GLU A 75 1.37 16.08 -15.88
N VAL A 76 0.68 14.99 -15.59
CA VAL A 76 1.33 13.79 -15.04
C VAL A 76 2.28 13.16 -16.05
N GLY A 77 1.91 13.07 -17.33
CA GLY A 77 2.82 12.61 -18.38
C GLY A 77 4.09 13.46 -18.48
N ARG A 78 3.97 14.78 -18.31
CA ARG A 78 5.12 15.70 -18.24
C ARG A 78 6.01 15.39 -17.03
N MET A 79 5.43 15.23 -15.84
CA MET A 79 6.19 14.90 -14.62
C MET A 79 6.90 13.54 -14.74
N ALA A 80 6.23 12.51 -15.27
CA ALA A 80 6.83 11.20 -15.50
C ALA A 80 8.04 11.27 -16.45
N ALA A 81 7.99 12.12 -17.49
CA ALA A 81 9.13 12.35 -18.37
C ALA A 81 10.28 13.11 -17.68
N GLU A 82 9.97 14.03 -16.75
CA GLU A 82 10.99 14.72 -15.96
C GLU A 82 11.70 13.78 -14.99
N TYR A 83 10.99 12.81 -14.43
CA TYR A 83 11.56 11.79 -13.54
C TYR A 83 12.65 10.95 -14.22
N GLU A 84 12.53 10.65 -15.51
CA GLU A 84 13.61 10.01 -16.28
C GLU A 84 14.88 10.89 -16.33
N THR A 85 14.68 12.20 -16.49
CA THR A 85 15.77 13.18 -16.52
C THR A 85 16.45 13.28 -15.15
N TRP A 86 15.69 13.11 -14.07
CA TRP A 86 16.21 13.10 -12.69
C TRP A 86 16.99 11.82 -12.39
N ILE A 87 16.47 10.65 -12.78
CA ILE A 87 17.19 9.37 -12.68
C ILE A 87 18.52 9.46 -13.44
N THR A 88 18.50 9.97 -14.67
CA THR A 88 19.70 10.14 -15.50
C THR A 88 20.74 11.04 -14.82
N GLN A 89 20.33 12.06 -14.08
CA GLN A 89 21.24 12.93 -13.32
C GLN A 89 21.87 12.18 -12.13
N LEU A 90 21.09 11.40 -11.38
CA LEU A 90 21.62 10.56 -10.31
C LEU A 90 22.61 9.52 -10.83
N GLU A 91 22.32 8.89 -11.97
CA GLU A 91 23.25 7.96 -12.63
C GLU A 91 24.58 8.60 -12.97
N GLN A 92 24.55 9.82 -13.51
CA GLN A 92 25.77 10.58 -13.79
C GLN A 92 26.54 10.87 -12.51
N GLN A 93 25.86 11.28 -11.44
CA GLN A 93 26.48 11.56 -10.15
C GLN A 93 27.09 10.29 -9.51
N ALA A 94 26.39 9.16 -9.58
CA ALA A 94 26.90 7.87 -9.12
C ALA A 94 28.15 7.44 -9.93
N SER A 95 28.16 7.69 -11.24
CA SER A 95 29.29 7.31 -12.11
C SER A 95 30.59 8.06 -11.81
N VAL A 96 30.50 9.29 -11.32
CA VAL A 96 31.67 10.12 -10.95
C VAL A 96 32.04 10.01 -9.48
N GLN A 97 31.26 9.25 -8.69
CA GLN A 97 31.51 9.09 -7.26
C GLN A 97 32.72 8.18 -7.02
N THR A 98 33.66 8.66 -6.20
CA THR A 98 34.88 7.95 -5.83
C THR A 98 34.71 7.05 -4.61
N ASP A 99 33.79 7.42 -3.71
CA ASP A 99 33.44 6.60 -2.55
C ASP A 99 32.55 5.43 -2.99
N GLU A 100 33.01 4.21 -2.74
CA GLU A 100 32.30 3.00 -3.16
C GLU A 100 30.99 2.77 -2.40
N GLU A 101 30.92 3.16 -1.12
CA GLU A 101 29.72 3.03 -0.30
C GLU A 101 28.62 3.97 -0.82
N ILE A 102 28.98 5.25 -1.05
CA ILE A 102 28.06 6.24 -1.59
C ILE A 102 27.59 5.83 -3.00
N ARG A 103 28.49 5.37 -3.86
CA ARG A 103 28.14 4.92 -5.21
C ARG A 103 27.18 3.75 -5.18
N ASN A 104 27.41 2.76 -4.31
CA ASN A 104 26.54 1.59 -4.20
C ASN A 104 25.15 1.98 -3.67
N ALA A 105 25.08 2.83 -2.64
CA ALA A 105 23.82 3.35 -2.12
C ALA A 105 23.03 4.10 -3.21
N LEU A 106 23.69 4.96 -3.99
CA LEU A 106 23.04 5.63 -5.12
C LEU A 106 22.50 4.66 -6.18
N ASN A 107 23.27 3.62 -6.52
CA ASN A 107 22.81 2.62 -7.49
C ASN A 107 21.56 1.87 -6.99
N GLU A 108 21.48 1.57 -5.70
CA GLU A 108 20.28 0.98 -5.08
C GLU A 108 19.08 1.92 -5.17
N HIS A 109 19.25 3.20 -4.84
CA HIS A 109 18.20 4.21 -4.98
C HIS A 109 17.75 4.38 -6.44
N ILE A 110 18.68 4.46 -7.39
CA ILE A 110 18.39 4.58 -8.82
C ILE A 110 17.54 3.41 -9.31
N GLU A 111 17.85 2.18 -8.88
CA GLU A 111 17.08 1.00 -9.25
C GLU A 111 15.65 1.06 -8.69
N GLY A 112 15.48 1.49 -7.43
CA GLY A 112 14.16 1.73 -6.84
C GLY A 112 13.35 2.79 -7.61
N LEU A 113 13.99 3.91 -7.97
CA LEU A 113 13.36 4.97 -8.75
C LEU A 113 12.93 4.49 -10.14
N ARG A 114 13.73 3.67 -10.82
CA ARG A 114 13.34 3.08 -12.12
C ARG A 114 12.09 2.22 -12.00
N GLN A 115 12.01 1.38 -10.97
CA GLN A 115 10.83 0.54 -10.72
C GLN A 115 9.59 1.39 -10.43
N GLN A 116 9.71 2.45 -9.63
CA GLN A 116 8.62 3.38 -9.36
C GLN A 116 8.15 4.12 -10.62
N ARG A 117 9.09 4.56 -11.49
CA ARG A 117 8.77 5.17 -12.78
C ARG A 117 8.03 4.19 -13.72
N GLU A 118 8.47 2.94 -13.77
CA GLU A 118 7.79 1.89 -14.56
C GLU A 118 6.38 1.60 -14.05
N LEU A 119 6.19 1.58 -12.73
CA LEU A 119 4.86 1.47 -12.13
C LEU A 119 3.98 2.68 -12.48
N LEU A 120 4.51 3.90 -12.34
CA LEU A 120 3.80 5.12 -12.69
C LEU A 120 3.38 5.12 -14.17
N GLN A 121 4.23 4.63 -15.08
CA GLN A 121 3.88 4.51 -16.49
C GLN A 121 2.73 3.53 -16.71
N GLN A 122 2.73 2.38 -16.03
CA GLN A 122 1.62 1.43 -16.10
C GLN A 122 0.32 2.04 -15.59
N GLN A 123 0.37 2.73 -14.45
CA GLN A 123 -0.79 3.41 -13.88
C GLN A 123 -1.31 4.53 -14.79
N LEU A 124 -0.43 5.24 -15.51
CA LEU A 124 -0.84 6.24 -16.50
C LEU A 124 -1.56 5.61 -17.69
N ASP A 125 -1.07 4.48 -18.19
CA ASP A 125 -1.69 3.75 -19.28
C ASP A 125 -3.09 3.23 -18.87
N GLU A 126 -3.22 2.72 -17.64
CA GLU A 126 -4.50 2.31 -17.04
C GLU A 126 -5.45 3.49 -16.86
N LEU A 127 -4.96 4.61 -16.33
CA LEU A 127 -5.74 5.83 -16.13
C LEU A 127 -6.31 6.36 -17.45
N GLN A 128 -5.53 6.35 -18.53
CA GLN A 128 -5.99 6.78 -19.86
C GLN A 128 -7.11 5.88 -20.43
N ALA A 129 -7.12 4.60 -20.05
CA ALA A 129 -8.14 3.65 -20.47
C ALA A 129 -9.41 3.69 -19.60
N ALA A 130 -9.29 4.16 -18.36
CA ALA A 130 -10.38 4.17 -17.38
C ALA A 130 -11.39 5.30 -17.60
N ASP A 131 -12.58 5.12 -17.04
CA ASP A 131 -13.62 6.15 -16.97
C ASP A 131 -14.36 6.14 -15.61
N GLY A 132 -15.25 7.11 -15.42
CA GLY A 132 -16.13 7.16 -14.26
C GLY A 132 -15.40 7.10 -12.92
N GLU A 133 -15.80 6.12 -12.10
CA GLU A 133 -15.28 5.88 -10.74
C GLU A 133 -13.86 5.29 -10.76
N GLU A 134 -13.58 4.36 -11.67
CA GLU A 134 -12.26 3.74 -11.85
C GLU A 134 -11.18 4.79 -12.15
N TRP A 135 -11.51 5.77 -13.00
CA TRP A 135 -10.60 6.88 -13.27
C TRP A 135 -10.27 7.69 -12.00
N GLN A 136 -11.24 7.90 -11.10
CA GLN A 136 -10.99 8.66 -9.87
C GLN A 136 -10.12 7.89 -8.88
N GLU A 137 -10.29 6.57 -8.78
CA GLU A 137 -9.46 5.70 -7.95
C GLU A 137 -8.02 5.68 -8.48
N LEU A 138 -7.84 5.39 -9.77
CA LEU A 138 -6.52 5.36 -10.41
C LEU A 138 -5.81 6.72 -10.33
N LYS A 139 -6.55 7.83 -10.36
CA LYS A 139 -5.96 9.16 -10.20
C LYS A 139 -5.28 9.34 -8.86
N LEU A 140 -5.90 8.84 -7.77
CA LEU A 140 -5.32 8.90 -6.43
C LEU A 140 -4.07 8.03 -6.33
N ASP A 141 -4.09 6.85 -6.95
CA ASP A 141 -2.94 5.95 -7.01
C ASP A 141 -1.77 6.61 -7.77
N VAL A 142 -2.05 7.24 -8.91
CA VAL A 142 -1.06 8.02 -9.67
C VAL A 142 -0.49 9.16 -8.84
N MET A 143 -1.33 9.94 -8.15
CA MET A 143 -0.87 11.03 -7.29
C MET A 143 0.02 10.53 -6.15
N THR A 144 -0.31 9.38 -5.57
CA THR A 144 0.49 8.74 -4.53
C THR A 144 1.84 8.26 -5.06
N SER A 145 1.87 7.66 -6.26
CA SER A 145 3.11 7.24 -6.93
C SER A 145 4.02 8.42 -7.27
N LEU A 146 3.47 9.54 -7.75
CA LEU A 146 4.23 10.77 -7.98
C LEU A 146 4.91 11.25 -6.68
N GLN A 147 4.13 11.37 -5.61
CA GLN A 147 4.66 11.79 -4.31
C GLN A 147 5.73 10.83 -3.77
N THR A 148 5.50 9.53 -3.90
CA THR A 148 6.45 8.50 -3.48
C THR A 148 7.75 8.61 -4.26
N PHE A 149 7.66 8.80 -5.58
CA PHE A 149 8.83 9.00 -6.44
C PHE A 149 9.66 10.18 -6.00
N GLU A 150 9.04 11.34 -5.79
CA GLU A 150 9.76 12.55 -5.42
C GLU A 150 10.43 12.42 -4.05
N ARG A 151 9.75 11.81 -3.08
CA ARG A 151 10.33 11.49 -1.78
C ARG A 151 11.54 10.55 -1.91
N SER A 152 11.42 9.48 -2.68
CA SER A 152 12.54 8.57 -2.95
C SER A 152 13.69 9.27 -3.68
N PHE A 153 13.40 10.23 -4.56
CA PHE A 153 14.42 11.03 -5.23
C PHE A 153 15.15 11.96 -4.26
N ASP A 154 14.42 12.64 -3.37
CA ASP A 154 15.00 13.50 -2.35
C ASP A 154 15.92 12.72 -1.39
N GLU A 155 15.50 11.51 -1.00
CA GLU A 155 16.33 10.58 -0.21
C GLU A 155 17.62 10.19 -0.96
N ALA A 156 17.51 9.86 -2.25
CA ALA A 156 18.66 9.56 -3.10
C ALA A 156 19.61 10.76 -3.22
N ALA A 157 19.07 11.95 -3.45
CA ALA A 157 19.85 13.18 -3.57
C ALA A 157 20.57 13.53 -2.27
N ALA A 158 19.95 13.27 -1.11
CA ALA A 158 20.57 13.48 0.20
C ALA A 158 21.78 12.57 0.46
N THR A 159 21.90 11.43 -0.25
CA THR A 159 23.06 10.52 -0.14
C THR A 159 24.35 11.16 -0.67
N ILE A 160 24.24 12.18 -1.52
CA ILE A 160 25.37 12.89 -2.16
C ILE A 160 25.76 14.13 -1.34
N GLY A 161 24.87 14.61 -0.47
CA GLY A 161 24.94 15.89 0.25
C GLY A 161 25.60 15.82 1.62
#